data_AF-A0ABD1XMV1-F1
#
_entry.id   AF-A0ABD1XMV1-F1
#
_cell.length_a   1.000
_cell.length_b   1.000
_cell.length_c   1.000
_cell.angle_alpha   90.00
_cell.angle_beta   90.00
_cell.angle_gamma   90.00
#
_symmetry.space_group_name_H-M   'P 1'
#
loop_
_entity.id
_entity.type
_entity.pdbx_description
1 polymer ?
#
loop_
_entity_poly.entity_id
_entity_poly.type
_entity_poly.pdbx_seq_one_letter_code
_entity_poly.pdbx_strand_id
1 'polypeptide(L)'
;MSGVSTFINQDGATIFVCTDHGEQSCPFCCLMFSEINNEARQEARKRKAIKPPQTPLGEGLLISGTEVRMLDRSGENVPPNHLEGRIGGVLTEKDEESDFDGMECYVVEYGRRNGEVMTQVMTYPVEWVHEEWQVKTNGQWVSAMKYVKLFSGDDSDNDDDM
;
A
#
# COMPACT_ATOMS: atom_id res chain seq x y z
N MET A 1 7.60 -35.98 -17.82
CA MET A 1 7.33 -35.35 -16.52
C MET A 1 7.55 -33.86 -16.71
N SER A 2 6.49 -33.08 -16.71
CA SER A 2 6.58 -31.61 -16.81
C SER A 2 7.16 -31.08 -15.50
N GLY A 3 8.31 -30.41 -15.57
CA GLY A 3 8.96 -29.82 -14.41
C GLY A 3 8.36 -28.46 -14.07
N VAL A 4 8.40 -28.10 -12.78
CA VAL A 4 8.21 -26.72 -12.34
C VAL A 4 9.59 -26.15 -12.02
N SER A 5 9.91 -25.00 -12.60
CA SER A 5 11.14 -24.25 -12.33
C SER A 5 10.80 -22.92 -11.69
N THR A 6 11.76 -22.31 -11.01
CA THR A 6 11.59 -21.00 -10.37
C THR A 6 12.74 -20.06 -10.73
N PHE A 7 12.45 -18.76 -10.77
CA PHE A 7 13.46 -17.71 -10.90
C PHE A 7 13.02 -16.45 -10.15
N ILE A 8 13.97 -15.55 -9.85
CA ILE A 8 13.68 -14.25 -9.24
C ILE A 8 13.66 -13.17 -10.32
N ASN A 9 12.60 -12.37 -10.38
CA ASN A 9 12.50 -11.29 -11.35
C ASN A 9 13.21 -10.00 -10.87
N GLN A 10 13.21 -8.95 -11.70
CA GLN A 10 13.82 -7.64 -11.40
C GLN A 10 13.19 -6.89 -10.21
N ASP A 11 12.00 -7.27 -9.80
CA ASP A 11 11.30 -6.71 -8.64
C ASP A 11 11.56 -7.53 -7.37
N GLY A 12 12.25 -8.67 -7.48
CA GLY A 12 12.52 -9.58 -6.37
C GLY A 12 11.42 -10.62 -6.14
N ALA A 13 10.43 -10.72 -7.03
CA ALA A 13 9.37 -11.71 -6.96
C ALA A 13 9.89 -13.09 -7.37
N THR A 14 9.51 -14.12 -6.61
CA THR A 14 9.71 -15.52 -7.00
C THR A 14 8.65 -15.90 -8.02
N ILE A 15 9.08 -16.20 -9.24
CA ILE A 15 8.23 -16.59 -10.36
C ILE A 15 8.35 -18.09 -10.58
N PHE A 16 7.21 -18.75 -10.68
CA PHE A 16 7.07 -20.17 -10.95
C PHE A 16 6.68 -20.38 -12.41
N VAL A 17 7.35 -21.31 -13.08
CA VAL A 17 7.07 -21.64 -14.49
C VAL A 17 6.97 -23.14 -14.68
N CYS A 18 5.97 -23.57 -15.44
CA CYS A 18 5.91 -24.90 -16.01
C CYS A 18 6.81 -24.97 -17.24
N THR A 19 7.60 -26.03 -17.40
CA THR A 19 8.43 -26.22 -18.60
C THR A 19 7.61 -26.19 -19.90
N ASP A 20 6.38 -26.72 -19.87
CA ASP A 20 5.56 -26.88 -21.07
C ASP A 20 4.58 -25.71 -21.30
N HIS A 21 4.07 -25.11 -20.23
CA HIS A 21 3.01 -24.08 -20.29
C HIS A 21 3.48 -22.69 -19.83
N GLY A 22 4.75 -22.54 -19.46
CA GLY A 22 5.29 -21.29 -18.95
C GLY A 22 4.58 -20.82 -17.69
N GLU A 23 4.12 -19.57 -17.70
CA GLU A 23 3.42 -18.92 -16.57
C GLU A 23 1.89 -19.04 -16.63
N GLN A 24 1.35 -19.82 -17.57
CA GLN A 24 -0.09 -20.02 -17.71
C GLN A 24 -0.58 -21.14 -16.78
N SER A 25 -1.87 -21.49 -16.83
CA SER A 25 -2.39 -22.63 -16.09
C SER A 25 -1.81 -23.97 -16.61
N CYS A 26 -1.59 -24.92 -15.70
CA CYS A 26 -1.14 -26.26 -16.06
C CYS A 26 -1.98 -27.33 -15.35
N PRO A 27 -2.74 -28.17 -16.09
CA PRO A 27 -3.57 -29.22 -15.50
C PRO A 27 -2.75 -30.39 -14.94
N PHE A 28 -1.50 -30.56 -15.36
CA PHE A 28 -0.61 -31.61 -14.86
C PHE A 28 0.10 -31.21 -13.57
N CYS A 29 0.46 -29.92 -13.45
CA CYS A 29 1.03 -29.37 -12.23
C CYS A 29 -0.06 -28.96 -11.22
N CYS A 30 -1.33 -28.91 -11.66
CA CYS A 30 -2.48 -28.45 -10.88
C CYS A 30 -2.29 -27.04 -10.29
N LEU A 31 -1.65 -26.14 -11.05
CA LEU A 31 -1.35 -24.78 -10.62
C LEU A 31 -1.79 -23.75 -11.66
N MET A 32 -2.35 -22.65 -11.18
CA MET A 32 -2.61 -21.43 -11.93
C MET A 32 -1.40 -20.51 -11.74
N PHE A 33 -0.35 -20.71 -12.53
CA PHE A 33 0.90 -19.95 -12.38
C PHE A 33 0.69 -18.45 -12.56
N SER A 34 -0.28 -18.03 -13.39
CA SER A 34 -0.61 -16.63 -13.64
C SER A 34 -1.04 -15.91 -12.35
N GLU A 35 -1.95 -16.52 -11.59
CA GLU A 35 -2.46 -15.97 -10.33
C GLU A 35 -1.34 -15.88 -9.29
N ILE A 36 -0.63 -16.98 -9.04
CA ILE A 36 0.45 -17.04 -8.04
C ILE A 36 1.58 -16.06 -8.37
N ASN A 37 1.97 -15.97 -9.65
CA ASN A 37 3.03 -15.06 -10.07
C ASN A 37 2.59 -13.60 -10.03
N ASN A 38 1.32 -13.31 -10.30
CA ASN A 38 0.78 -11.95 -10.20
C ASN A 38 0.76 -11.49 -8.75
N GLU A 39 0.28 -12.32 -7.81
CA GLU A 39 0.32 -12.03 -6.38
C GLU A 39 1.78 -11.80 -5.91
N ALA A 40 2.71 -12.68 -6.31
CA ALA A 40 4.13 -12.55 -5.96
C ALA A 40 4.75 -11.25 -6.50
N ARG A 41 4.37 -10.82 -7.71
CA ARG A 41 4.81 -9.55 -8.31
C ARG A 41 4.27 -8.36 -7.53
N GLN A 42 2.99 -8.38 -7.17
CA GLN A 42 2.36 -7.30 -6.42
C GLN A 42 3.02 -7.14 -5.04
N GLU A 43 3.18 -8.23 -4.30
CA GLU A 43 3.90 -8.28 -3.02
C GLU A 43 5.31 -7.69 -3.14
N ALA A 44 6.07 -8.13 -4.15
CA ALA A 44 7.44 -7.65 -4.37
C ALA A 44 7.49 -6.16 -4.71
N ARG A 45 6.58 -5.66 -5.56
CA ARG A 45 6.47 -4.23 -5.90
C ARG A 45 6.13 -3.39 -4.68
N LYS A 46 5.14 -3.81 -3.88
CA LYS A 46 4.75 -3.16 -2.62
C LYS A 46 5.95 -3.04 -1.68
N ARG A 47 6.70 -4.14 -1.45
CA ARG A 47 7.90 -4.14 -0.61
C ARG A 47 9.02 -3.26 -1.17
N LYS A 48 9.25 -3.27 -2.48
CA LYS A 48 10.27 -2.45 -3.15
C LYS A 48 9.97 -0.95 -3.09
N ALA A 49 8.70 -0.57 -2.98
CA ALA A 49 8.28 0.81 -2.82
C ALA A 49 8.54 1.37 -1.41
N ILE A 50 8.72 0.51 -0.39
CA ILE A 50 9.01 0.94 0.98
C ILE A 50 10.35 1.68 1.04
N LYS A 51 10.33 2.86 1.64
CA LYS A 51 11.47 3.75 1.84
C LYS A 51 11.83 3.82 3.33
N PRO A 52 13.09 4.18 3.66
CA PRO A 52 13.47 4.50 5.04
C PRO A 52 12.54 5.56 5.64
N PRO A 53 12.24 5.55 6.94
CA PRO A 53 11.42 6.58 7.58
C PRO A 53 11.95 8.00 7.34
N GLN A 54 11.05 8.99 7.33
CA GLN A 54 11.37 10.40 7.08
C GLN A 54 11.87 10.70 5.66
N THR A 55 11.58 9.82 4.69
CA THR A 55 11.86 10.05 3.28
C THR A 55 10.67 10.78 2.63
N PRO A 56 10.87 11.92 1.97
CA PRO A 56 9.84 12.55 1.14
C PRO A 56 9.42 11.62 0.00
N LEU A 57 8.10 11.47 -0.19
CA LEU A 57 7.55 10.58 -1.23
C LEU A 57 7.13 11.33 -2.50
N GLY A 58 7.02 12.65 -2.41
CA GLY A 58 6.63 13.55 -3.49
C GLY A 58 6.01 14.82 -2.91
N GLU A 59 5.69 15.78 -3.77
CA GLU A 59 5.00 17.00 -3.36
C GLU A 59 3.54 16.70 -3.00
N GLY A 60 3.04 17.28 -1.91
CA GLY A 60 1.68 17.04 -1.42
C GLY A 60 1.45 15.65 -0.79
N LEU A 61 2.47 14.80 -0.74
CA LEU A 61 2.40 13.46 -0.17
C LEU A 61 2.88 13.43 1.29
N LEU A 62 2.30 12.51 2.06
CA LEU A 62 2.80 12.17 3.39
C LEU A 62 4.19 11.56 3.27
N ILE A 63 5.07 11.89 4.21
CA ILE A 63 6.42 11.31 4.27
C ILE A 63 6.36 9.85 4.72
N SER A 64 7.33 9.04 4.31
CA SER A 64 7.47 7.69 4.85
C SER A 64 7.69 7.72 6.36
N GLY A 65 7.25 6.69 7.04
CA GLY A 65 7.27 6.61 8.49
C GLY A 65 6.11 7.32 9.19
N THR A 66 5.25 8.05 8.48
CA THR A 66 4.05 8.68 9.06
C THR A 66 3.13 7.60 9.63
N GLU A 67 2.82 7.69 10.93
CA GLU A 67 1.84 6.80 11.56
C GLU A 67 0.44 7.24 11.15
N VAL A 68 -0.33 6.29 10.61
CA VAL A 68 -1.67 6.50 10.09
C VAL A 68 -2.67 5.61 10.79
N ARG A 69 -3.91 6.08 10.82
CA ARG A 69 -5.04 5.37 11.37
C ARG A 69 -6.18 5.44 10.37
N MET A 70 -6.63 4.27 9.95
CA MET A 70 -7.57 4.04 8.86
C MET A 70 -8.86 3.44 9.43
N LEU A 71 -10.00 3.68 8.79
CA LEU A 71 -11.25 3.03 9.19
C LEU A 71 -11.21 1.55 8.80
N ASP A 72 -11.44 0.65 9.77
CA ASP A 72 -11.63 -0.77 9.46
C ASP A 72 -13.03 -0.98 8.87
N ARG A 73 -13.07 -1.23 7.56
CA ARG A 73 -14.31 -1.47 6.81
C ARG A 73 -14.73 -2.94 6.79
N SER A 74 -14.01 -3.84 7.49
CA SER A 74 -14.36 -5.27 7.56
C SER A 74 -15.71 -5.54 8.25
N GLY A 75 -16.27 -4.55 8.95
CA GLY A 75 -17.64 -4.60 9.48
C GLY A 75 -17.84 -5.52 10.68
N GLU A 76 -16.78 -6.19 11.17
CA GLU A 76 -16.89 -7.14 12.28
C GLU A 76 -16.90 -6.49 13.67
N ASN A 77 -16.46 -5.24 13.80
CA ASN A 77 -16.29 -4.57 15.09
C ASN A 77 -17.17 -3.30 15.23
N VAL A 78 -17.99 -3.27 16.28
CA VAL A 78 -18.72 -2.08 16.75
C VAL A 78 -18.20 -1.72 18.15
N PRO A 79 -17.61 -0.53 18.37
CA PRO A 79 -17.34 0.53 17.39
C PRO A 79 -16.26 0.13 16.36
N PRO A 80 -16.20 0.80 15.18
CA PRO A 80 -15.19 0.52 14.18
C PRO A 80 -13.80 0.65 14.82
N ASN A 81 -13.10 -0.47 14.90
CA ASN A 81 -11.69 -0.45 15.26
C ASN A 81 -10.97 0.30 14.15
N HIS A 82 -10.00 1.12 14.49
CA HIS A 82 -9.19 1.72 13.46
C HIS A 82 -8.00 0.81 13.21
N LEU A 83 -7.64 0.63 11.93
CA LEU A 83 -6.42 -0.05 11.55
C LEU A 83 -5.27 0.96 11.64
N GLU A 84 -4.34 0.73 12.58
CA GLU A 84 -3.12 1.53 12.68
C GLU A 84 -2.05 0.95 11.77
N GLY A 85 -1.37 1.84 11.03
CA GLY A 85 -0.30 1.49 10.12
C GLY A 85 0.74 2.60 10.02
N ARG A 86 1.68 2.40 9.10
CA ARG A 86 2.75 3.35 8.80
C ARG A 86 2.90 3.46 7.29
N ILE A 87 2.97 4.69 6.78
CA ILE A 87 3.28 4.91 5.36
C ILE A 87 4.70 4.42 5.09
N GLY A 88 4.86 3.43 4.22
CA GLY A 88 6.15 2.92 3.78
C GLY A 88 6.65 3.61 2.52
N GLY A 89 5.76 3.93 1.58
CA GLY A 89 6.11 4.49 0.29
C GLY A 89 4.89 4.82 -0.57
N VAL A 90 5.12 5.07 -1.85
CA VAL A 90 4.08 5.21 -2.88
C VAL A 90 4.41 4.36 -4.09
N LEU A 91 3.37 3.88 -4.78
CA LEU A 91 3.46 3.20 -6.06
C LEU A 91 2.22 3.48 -6.90
N THR A 92 2.32 3.34 -8.21
CA THR A 92 1.16 3.21 -9.08
C THR A 92 0.68 1.77 -9.04
N GLU A 93 -0.58 1.54 -8.66
CA GLU A 93 -1.18 0.20 -8.66
C GLU A 93 -1.22 -0.34 -10.09
N LYS A 94 -0.88 -1.61 -10.24
CA LYS A 94 -0.76 -2.28 -11.54
C LYS A 94 -1.43 -3.65 -11.52
N ASP A 95 -2.37 -3.81 -10.61
CA ASP A 95 -3.20 -4.98 -10.51
C ASP A 95 -4.53 -4.69 -11.19
N GLU A 96 -4.73 -5.27 -12.37
CA GLU A 96 -5.96 -5.09 -13.16
C GLU A 96 -7.22 -5.60 -12.43
N GLU A 97 -7.05 -6.46 -11.41
CA GLU A 97 -8.15 -6.93 -10.55
C GLU A 97 -8.42 -6.01 -9.35
N SER A 98 -7.56 -5.00 -9.12
CA SER A 98 -7.73 -4.03 -8.06
C SER A 98 -8.67 -2.89 -8.49
N ASP A 99 -9.53 -2.45 -7.58
CA ASP A 99 -10.33 -1.22 -7.75
C ASP A 99 -9.47 0.05 -7.93
N PHE A 100 -8.17 -0.04 -7.69
CA PHE A 100 -7.23 1.08 -7.73
C PHE A 100 -6.26 1.04 -8.91
N ASP A 101 -6.44 0.13 -9.89
CA ASP A 101 -5.52 0.00 -11.02
C ASP A 101 -5.23 1.35 -11.70
N GLY A 102 -3.95 1.64 -11.91
CA GLY A 102 -3.47 2.90 -12.48
C GLY A 102 -3.46 4.10 -11.52
N MET A 103 -3.98 3.99 -10.30
CA MET A 103 -3.95 5.07 -9.30
C MET A 103 -2.63 5.11 -8.54
N GLU A 104 -2.22 6.31 -8.11
CA GLU A 104 -1.13 6.45 -7.15
C GLU A 104 -1.64 6.10 -5.75
N CYS A 105 -0.99 5.11 -5.14
CA CYS A 105 -1.38 4.54 -3.86
C CYS A 105 -0.23 4.68 -2.85
N TYR A 106 -0.59 5.02 -1.61
CA TYR A 106 0.30 4.79 -0.49
C TYR A 106 0.45 3.29 -0.24
N VAL A 107 1.68 2.87 0.01
CA VAL A 107 2.00 1.56 0.56
C VAL A 107 2.01 1.69 2.07
N VAL A 108 1.11 0.98 2.75
CA VAL A 108 0.96 1.02 4.20
C VAL A 108 1.39 -0.29 4.82
N GLU A 109 2.35 -0.20 5.72
CA GLU A 109 2.76 -1.29 6.59
C GLU A 109 1.82 -1.32 7.80
N TYR A 110 1.10 -2.43 7.98
CA TYR A 110 0.13 -2.60 9.06
C TYR A 110 0.23 -4.00 9.67
N GLY A 111 -0.36 -4.16 10.86
CA GLY A 111 -0.35 -5.43 11.60
C GLY A 111 0.58 -5.41 12.82
N ARG A 112 -0.04 -5.51 13.99
CA ARG A 112 0.60 -5.95 15.24
C ARG A 112 -0.20 -7.13 15.76
N ARG A 113 0.43 -8.29 15.93
CA ARG A 113 -0.18 -9.41 16.64
C ARG A 113 0.61 -9.62 17.92
N ASN A 114 -0.03 -9.45 19.09
CA ASN A 114 0.58 -9.70 20.40
C ASN A 114 1.93 -9.00 20.63
N GLY A 115 2.13 -7.80 20.10
CA GLY A 115 3.39 -7.05 20.23
C GLY A 115 4.48 -7.44 19.22
N GLU A 116 4.26 -8.47 18.39
CA GLU A 116 5.13 -8.79 17.27
C GLU A 116 4.65 -8.07 16.00
N VAL A 117 5.62 -7.48 15.30
CA VAL A 117 5.43 -6.82 14.01
C VAL A 117 5.27 -7.90 12.96
N MET A 118 4.02 -8.22 12.59
CA MET A 118 3.76 -8.88 11.31
C MET A 118 3.49 -7.77 10.32
N THR A 119 4.51 -7.40 9.54
CA THR A 119 4.39 -6.40 8.48
C THR A 119 3.55 -6.97 7.35
N GLN A 120 2.24 -6.80 7.42
CA GLN A 120 1.38 -6.87 6.25
C GLN A 120 1.51 -5.55 5.49
N VAL A 121 1.30 -5.61 4.18
CA VAL A 121 1.43 -4.45 3.31
C VAL A 121 0.18 -4.32 2.47
N MET A 122 -0.48 -3.17 2.54
CA MET A 122 -1.63 -2.83 1.70
C MET A 122 -1.35 -1.60 0.85
N THR A 123 -2.14 -1.41 -0.20
CA THR A 123 -2.16 -0.20 -1.01
C THR A 123 -3.47 0.55 -0.77
N TYR A 124 -3.40 1.88 -0.78
CA TYR A 124 -4.58 2.73 -0.68
C TYR A 124 -4.41 4.02 -1.48
N PRO A 125 -5.39 4.47 -2.28
CA PRO A 125 -5.25 5.65 -3.13
C PRO A 125 -4.91 6.92 -2.34
N VAL A 126 -3.92 7.67 -2.82
CA VAL A 126 -3.49 8.92 -2.19
C VAL A 126 -4.65 9.90 -2.02
N GLU A 127 -5.49 10.02 -3.05
CA GLU A 127 -6.61 10.97 -3.08
C GLU A 127 -7.62 10.73 -1.96
N TRP A 128 -7.82 9.47 -1.55
CA TRP A 128 -8.82 9.10 -0.54
C TRP A 128 -8.29 9.21 0.89
N VAL A 129 -6.96 9.06 1.06
CA VAL A 129 -6.31 9.15 2.37
C VAL A 129 -6.57 10.48 3.06
N HIS A 130 -6.55 11.57 2.31
CA HIS A 130 -6.64 12.91 2.89
C HIS A 130 -7.99 13.15 3.56
N GLU A 131 -9.07 12.56 3.04
CA GLU A 131 -10.44 12.78 3.55
C GLU A 131 -10.75 11.91 4.77
N GLU A 132 -10.24 10.68 4.80
CA GLU A 132 -10.72 9.66 5.75
C GLU A 132 -9.75 9.36 6.89
N TRP A 133 -8.45 9.61 6.71
CA TRP A 133 -7.44 9.09 7.63
C TRP A 133 -7.05 10.08 8.72
N GLN A 134 -6.54 9.53 9.82
CA GLN A 134 -5.85 10.30 10.83
C GLN A 134 -4.35 10.02 10.76
N VAL A 135 -3.54 11.06 10.92
CA VAL A 135 -2.09 10.98 11.04
C VAL A 135 -1.67 11.34 12.46
N LYS A 136 -0.58 10.75 12.95
CA LYS A 136 -0.09 11.05 14.30
C LYS A 136 0.97 12.15 14.27
N THR A 137 0.71 13.22 15.00
CA THR A 137 1.61 14.37 15.15
C THR A 137 1.76 14.72 16.62
N ASN A 138 2.99 14.83 17.12
CA ASN A 138 3.25 15.17 18.54
C ASN A 138 2.48 14.28 19.53
N GLY A 139 2.30 12.99 19.18
CA GLY A 139 1.56 12.02 20.00
C GLY A 139 0.03 12.10 19.89
N GLN A 140 -0.52 13.04 19.12
CA GLN A 140 -1.96 13.21 18.90
C GLN A 140 -2.36 12.81 17.49
N TRP A 141 -3.57 12.24 17.37
CA TRP A 141 -4.17 11.91 16.06
C TRP A 141 -4.91 13.13 15.52
N VAL A 142 -4.58 13.54 14.30
CA VAL A 142 -5.21 14.67 13.60
C VAL A 142 -5.64 14.22 12.21
N SER A 143 -6.64 14.88 11.61
CA SER A 143 -7.06 14.60 10.22
C SER A 143 -5.89 14.76 9.26
N ALA A 144 -5.74 13.81 8.32
CA ALA A 144 -4.74 13.85 7.26
C ALA A 144 -4.89 15.12 6.40
N MET A 145 -6.12 15.51 6.05
CA MET A 145 -6.38 16.76 5.32
C MET A 145 -5.79 17.98 6.04
N LYS A 146 -6.02 18.10 7.35
CA LYS A 146 -5.49 19.21 8.15
C LYS A 146 -3.97 19.20 8.18
N TYR A 147 -3.37 18.02 8.27
CA TYR A 147 -1.93 17.87 8.24
C TYR A 147 -1.34 18.33 6.91
N VAL A 148 -1.85 17.82 5.78
CA VAL A 148 -1.34 18.17 4.45
C VAL A 148 -1.45 19.68 4.20
N LYS A 149 -2.59 20.31 4.53
CA LYS A 149 -2.76 21.77 4.40
C LYS A 149 -1.70 22.59 5.14
N LEU A 150 -1.29 22.16 6.34
CA LEU A 150 -0.24 22.86 7.11
C LEU A 150 1.13 22.86 6.43
N PHE A 151 1.40 21.91 5.53
CA PHE A 151 2.66 21.81 4.79
C PHE A 151 2.53 22.21 3.31
N SER A 152 1.30 22.45 2.83
CA SER A 152 1.03 22.84 1.45
C SER A 152 1.17 24.35 1.21
N GLY A 153 1.26 25.17 2.27
CA GLY A 153 1.49 26.62 2.14
C GLY A 153 0.39 27.37 1.39
N ASP A 154 -0.85 26.88 1.42
CA ASP A 154 -1.97 27.58 0.78
C ASP A 154 -2.50 28.65 1.75
N ASP A 155 -1.79 29.77 1.81
CA ASP A 155 -2.23 31.04 2.42
C ASP A 155 -3.31 31.69 1.52
N SER A 156 -4.40 30.97 1.24
CA SER A 156 -5.57 31.56 0.57
C SER A 156 -6.55 32.14 1.58
N ASP A 157 -6.04 32.87 2.58
CA ASP A 157 -6.80 33.85 3.34
C ASP A 157 -6.56 35.23 2.69
N ASN A 158 -7.07 35.42 1.48
CA ASN A 158 -7.41 36.77 1.02
C ASN A 158 -8.91 36.96 1.26
N ASP A 159 -9.22 37.21 2.53
CA ASP A 159 -10.33 38.08 2.90
C ASP A 159 -10.05 39.47 2.30
N ASP A 160 -10.51 39.70 1.07
CA ASP A 160 -10.77 41.06 0.59
C ASP A 160 -12.27 41.31 0.65
N ASP A 161 -12.70 41.71 1.85
CA ASP A 161 -13.78 42.67 2.04
C ASP A 161 -13.48 43.93 1.20
N MET A 162 -14.23 44.12 0.10
CA MET A 162 -14.64 45.45 -0.41
C MET A 162 -15.96 45.38 -1.17
#